data_AF-A0A971MT05-F1
#
_entry.id   AF-A0A971MT05-F1
#
_cell.length_a   1.000
_cell.length_b   1.000
_cell.length_c   1.000
_cell.angle_alpha   90.00
_cell.angle_beta   90.00
_cell.angle_gamma   90.00
#
_symmetry.space_group_name_H-M   'P 1'
#
loop_
_entity.id
_entity.type
_entity.pdbx_description
1 polymer ?
#
loop_
_entity_poly.entity_id
_entity_poly.type
_entity_poly.pdbx_seq_one_letter_code
_entity_poly.pdbx_strand_id
1 'polypeptide(L)'
;MMRVKQLVLCFLVVMVLFSLTGCFEGKNDYSKQGVCIVENTSLRKEPSTKGDWISSLALGETVKLEGSPIKDEADPKVEYIKIKLSDGTKGYASNWCIVGGAYVGVIQKTTKIYKRPDLLAESNHQFEMMNIVAVEEENESAWIRVTGEGRSKKGWIKKEFIRKDKEDVVTAVLLRKALREKGKTVNNASREEMEAIVSKLPYQDSYFVNQVMSKYEEEVYEDEVYEDEEVIVDESEDSFEAE
;
A
#
# COMPACT_ATOMS: atom_id res chain seq x y z
N MET A 1 47.68 6.76 29.31
CA MET A 1 46.78 7.84 28.82
C MET A 1 46.31 7.68 27.35
N MET A 2 46.61 6.57 26.65
CA MET A 2 46.26 6.39 25.22
C MET A 2 44.94 5.64 24.94
N ARG A 3 44.29 4.99 25.92
CA ARG A 3 43.10 4.14 25.67
C ARG A 3 41.76 4.88 25.62
N VAL A 4 41.69 6.12 26.10
CA VAL A 4 40.43 6.89 26.14
C VAL A 4 40.14 7.56 24.79
N LYS A 5 41.18 7.96 24.04
CA LYS A 5 41.02 8.65 22.75
C LYS A 5 40.47 7.76 21.64
N GLN A 6 40.79 6.46 21.66
CA GLN A 6 40.26 5.48 20.69
C GLN A 6 38.79 5.11 20.96
N LEU A 7 38.36 5.11 22.23
CA LEU A 7 36.98 4.79 22.60
C LEU A 7 36.00 5.93 22.28
N VAL A 8 36.44 7.19 22.43
CA VAL A 8 35.64 8.38 22.11
C VAL A 8 35.45 8.53 20.58
N LEU A 9 36.45 8.15 19.78
CA LEU A 9 36.35 8.21 18.32
C LEU A 9 35.34 7.19 17.75
N CYS A 10 35.27 5.99 18.33
CA CYS A 10 34.27 4.98 17.92
C CYS A 10 32.83 5.39 18.30
N PHE A 11 32.63 6.06 19.43
CA PHE A 11 31.30 6.54 19.84
C PHE A 11 30.77 7.67 18.95
N LEU A 12 31.66 8.52 18.44
CA LEU A 12 31.31 9.63 17.55
C LEU A 12 30.92 9.14 16.14
N VAL A 13 31.54 8.06 15.65
CA VAL A 13 31.19 7.44 14.36
C VAL A 13 29.84 6.72 14.40
N VAL A 14 29.46 6.13 15.55
CA VAL A 14 28.15 5.46 15.71
C VAL A 14 26.98 6.46 15.81
N MET A 15 27.18 7.66 16.39
CA MET A 15 26.13 8.69 16.40
C MET A 15 25.89 9.37 15.03
N VAL A 16 26.90 9.42 14.17
CA VAL A 16 26.75 9.95 12.80
C VAL A 16 26.01 8.96 11.89
N LEU A 17 26.03 7.66 12.20
CA LEU A 17 25.32 6.65 11.42
C LEU A 17 23.80 6.59 11.68
N PHE A 18 23.29 7.20 12.75
CA PHE A 18 21.84 7.27 13.03
C PHE A 18 21.18 8.57 12.54
N SER A 19 21.94 9.54 12.02
CA SER A 19 21.44 10.87 11.65
C SER A 19 21.19 11.07 10.13
N LEU A 20 21.23 9.99 9.34
CA LEU A 20 20.87 10.00 7.92
C LEU A 20 19.51 9.32 7.63
N THR A 21 18.61 9.29 8.61
CA THR A 21 17.18 9.30 8.29
C THR A 21 16.84 10.70 7.79
N GLY A 22 17.07 10.94 6.49
CA GLY A 22 16.56 12.12 5.83
C GLY A 22 15.05 12.16 6.07
N CYS A 23 14.63 12.99 7.02
CA CYS A 23 13.23 13.23 7.32
C CYS A 23 12.61 13.83 6.07
N PHE A 24 11.88 12.99 5.32
CA PHE A 24 10.99 13.41 4.25
C PHE A 24 9.83 14.20 4.88
N GLU A 25 10.07 15.44 5.29
CA GLU A 25 9.00 16.36 5.64
C GLU A 25 8.30 16.79 4.36
N GLY A 26 7.16 16.16 4.10
CA GLY A 26 6.23 16.64 3.10
C GLY A 26 5.54 17.86 3.67
N LYS A 27 5.47 18.94 2.88
CA LYS A 27 4.72 20.13 3.26
C LYS A 27 3.22 19.79 3.17
N ASN A 28 2.59 19.50 4.31
CA ASN A 28 1.13 19.34 4.37
C ASN A 28 0.45 20.67 4.00
N ASP A 29 -0.52 20.62 3.10
CA ASP A 29 -1.36 21.77 2.75
C ASP A 29 -2.75 21.59 3.35
N TYR A 30 -2.97 22.16 4.54
CA TYR A 30 -4.23 22.05 5.27
C TYR A 30 -5.36 22.94 4.72
N SER A 31 -5.11 23.71 3.65
CA SER A 31 -6.16 24.48 2.95
C SER A 31 -6.99 23.61 2.00
N LYS A 32 -6.52 22.39 1.73
CA LYS A 32 -7.12 21.43 0.80
C LYS A 32 -7.73 20.24 1.56
N GLN A 33 -8.14 19.22 0.80
CA GLN A 33 -8.50 17.92 1.36
C GLN A 33 -7.30 17.19 1.96
N GLY A 34 -7.56 16.15 2.74
CA GLY A 34 -6.54 15.21 3.21
C GLY A 34 -6.97 13.76 2.99
N VAL A 35 -6.01 12.84 3.13
CA VAL A 35 -6.22 11.40 2.99
C VAL A 35 -5.87 10.71 4.29
N CYS A 36 -6.75 9.84 4.79
CA CYS A 36 -6.47 8.98 5.91
C CYS A 36 -5.57 7.81 5.48
N ILE A 37 -4.46 7.61 6.19
CA ILE A 37 -3.46 6.57 5.87
C ILE A 37 -3.41 5.46 6.93
N VAL A 38 -4.35 5.44 7.88
CA VAL A 38 -4.39 4.45 8.96
C VAL A 38 -5.83 3.98 9.14
N GLU A 39 -6.03 2.66 9.04
CA GLU A 39 -7.33 2.05 9.28
C GLU A 39 -7.84 2.31 10.70
N ASN A 40 -9.15 2.49 10.86
CA ASN A 40 -9.82 2.74 12.14
C ASN A 40 -9.28 3.97 12.90
N THR A 41 -8.84 5.00 12.18
CA THR A 41 -8.40 6.25 12.83
C THR A 41 -9.55 6.88 13.60
N SER A 42 -9.38 7.11 14.89
CA SER A 42 -10.44 7.69 15.73
C SER A 42 -10.73 9.15 15.38
N LEU A 43 -12.01 9.47 15.25
CA LEU A 43 -12.55 10.82 15.21
C LEU A 43 -13.11 11.19 16.60
N ARG A 44 -12.68 12.32 17.15
CA ARG A 44 -13.04 12.75 18.51
C ARG A 44 -13.72 14.13 18.54
N LYS A 45 -14.46 14.42 19.61
CA LYS A 45 -15.12 15.74 19.80
C LYS A 45 -14.12 16.85 20.09
N GLU A 46 -13.09 16.59 20.88
CA GLU A 46 -12.01 17.51 21.21
C GLU A 46 -10.65 17.04 20.65
N PRO A 47 -9.68 17.96 20.42
CA PRO A 47 -8.31 17.64 20.01
C PRO A 47 -7.48 17.05 21.17
N SER A 48 -7.95 15.94 21.75
CA SER A 48 -7.27 15.27 22.85
C SER A 48 -7.42 13.77 22.79
N THR A 49 -6.40 13.06 23.26
CA THR A 49 -6.42 11.61 23.51
C THR A 49 -7.55 11.18 24.45
N LYS A 50 -7.98 12.09 25.34
CA LYS A 50 -9.11 11.88 26.26
C LYS A 50 -10.46 12.34 25.72
N GLY A 51 -10.48 12.98 24.54
CA GLY A 51 -11.72 13.50 23.96
C GLY A 51 -12.69 12.38 23.58
N ASP A 52 -13.99 12.65 23.66
CA ASP A 52 -15.03 11.66 23.37
C ASP A 52 -14.90 11.12 21.93
N TRP A 53 -15.01 9.80 21.77
CA TRP A 53 -15.05 9.17 20.47
C TRP A 53 -16.38 9.45 19.75
N ILE A 54 -16.33 9.70 18.44
CA ILE A 54 -17.49 9.93 17.57
C ILE A 54 -17.65 8.79 16.57
N SER A 55 -16.58 8.52 15.82
CA SER A 55 -16.55 7.55 14.72
C SER A 55 -15.10 7.18 14.39
N SER A 56 -14.91 6.37 13.36
CA SER A 56 -13.61 5.96 12.84
C SER A 56 -13.51 6.20 11.33
N LEU A 57 -12.34 6.63 10.86
CA LEU A 57 -12.05 6.76 9.44
C LEU A 57 -11.48 5.45 8.88
N ALA A 58 -11.80 5.18 7.62
CA ALA A 58 -11.23 4.09 6.87
C ALA A 58 -9.90 4.47 6.19
N LEU A 59 -9.05 3.48 5.94
CA LEU A 59 -7.85 3.67 5.13
C LEU A 59 -8.21 4.16 3.70
N GLY A 60 -7.57 5.23 3.25
CA GLY A 60 -7.81 5.86 1.95
C GLY A 60 -9.00 6.83 1.93
N GLU A 61 -9.72 6.99 3.04
CA GLU A 61 -10.82 7.94 3.12
C GLU A 61 -10.33 9.37 2.91
N THR A 62 -10.99 10.09 2.01
CA THR A 62 -10.70 11.51 1.74
C THR A 62 -11.58 12.38 2.62
N VAL A 63 -10.95 13.37 3.28
CA VAL A 63 -11.61 14.23 4.26
C VAL A 63 -11.37 15.71 3.94
N LYS A 64 -12.31 16.57 4.32
CA LYS A 64 -12.10 18.01 4.26
C LYS A 64 -11.39 18.48 5.53
N LEU A 65 -10.30 19.20 5.38
CA LEU A 65 -9.54 19.77 6.50
C LEU A 65 -10.14 21.11 6.91
N GLU A 66 -10.25 21.36 8.22
CA GLU A 66 -10.82 22.58 8.79
C GLU A 66 -9.83 23.28 9.72
N GLY A 67 -8.85 23.97 9.14
CA GLY A 67 -7.85 24.75 9.88
C GLY A 67 -6.52 24.02 10.06
N SER A 68 -5.68 24.56 10.95
CA SER A 68 -4.35 24.01 11.25
C SER A 68 -4.39 22.98 12.37
N PRO A 69 -3.39 22.08 12.45
CA PRO A 69 -3.25 21.16 13.57
C PRO A 69 -3.14 21.89 14.92
N ILE A 70 -3.69 21.28 15.95
CA ILE A 70 -3.72 21.75 17.34
C ILE A 70 -3.06 20.67 18.20
N LYS A 71 -2.13 21.07 19.08
CA LYS A 71 -1.49 20.16 20.02
C LYS A 71 -2.46 19.71 21.10
N ASP A 72 -2.39 18.44 21.50
CA ASP A 72 -3.09 17.96 22.69
C ASP A 72 -2.48 18.61 23.93
N GLU A 73 -3.32 19.21 24.77
CA GLU A 73 -2.88 19.82 26.03
C GLU A 73 -2.33 18.77 27.01
N ALA A 74 -2.83 17.52 26.93
CA ALA A 74 -2.38 16.42 27.77
C ALA A 74 -1.09 15.75 27.27
N ASP A 75 -0.80 15.82 25.97
CA ASP A 75 0.43 15.32 25.36
C ASP A 75 0.86 16.20 24.18
N PRO A 76 1.74 17.19 24.40
CA PRO A 76 2.16 18.13 23.36
C PRO A 76 2.91 17.52 22.16
N LYS A 77 3.23 16.21 22.20
CA LYS A 77 3.81 15.47 21.06
C LYS A 77 2.73 15.02 20.07
N VAL A 78 1.47 15.00 20.47
CA VAL A 78 0.34 14.62 19.64
C VAL A 78 -0.34 15.87 19.12
N GLU A 79 -0.60 15.89 17.83
CA GLU A 79 -1.38 16.93 17.18
C GLU A 79 -2.65 16.34 16.59
N TYR A 80 -3.72 17.11 16.66
CA TYR A 80 -5.01 16.80 16.10
C TYR A 80 -5.37 17.81 15.03
N ILE A 81 -5.97 17.35 13.95
CA ILE A 81 -6.54 18.21 12.91
C ILE A 81 -8.05 18.06 12.90
N LYS A 82 -8.74 19.19 12.82
CA LYS A 82 -10.19 19.21 12.65
C LYS A 82 -10.53 18.85 11.21
N ILE A 83 -11.48 17.94 11.05
CA ILE A 83 -11.91 17.45 9.73
C ILE A 83 -13.43 17.39 9.64
N LYS A 84 -13.91 17.36 8.40
CA LYS A 84 -15.31 17.08 8.04
C LYS A 84 -15.36 15.89 7.08
N LEU A 85 -16.14 14.88 7.43
CA LEU A 85 -16.40 13.69 6.63
C LEU A 85 -17.46 13.96 5.54
N SER A 86 -17.65 12.99 4.65
CA SER A 86 -18.56 13.09 3.51
C SER A 86 -20.04 13.20 3.91
N ASP A 87 -20.43 12.57 5.02
CA ASP A 87 -21.76 12.64 5.64
C ASP A 87 -22.01 13.96 6.40
N GLY A 88 -20.99 14.81 6.50
CA GLY A 88 -21.03 16.08 7.21
C GLY A 88 -20.59 16.02 8.67
N THR A 89 -20.30 14.83 9.21
CA THR A 89 -19.78 14.63 10.56
C THR A 89 -18.45 15.36 10.72
N LYS A 90 -18.28 16.06 11.86
CA LYS A 90 -17.08 16.84 12.18
C LYS A 90 -16.44 16.33 13.45
N GLY A 91 -15.12 16.43 13.51
CA GLY A 91 -14.36 16.12 14.70
C GLY A 91 -12.87 16.30 14.49
N TYR A 92 -12.10 15.77 15.43
CA TYR A 92 -10.65 15.84 15.47
C TYR A 92 -10.05 14.45 15.27
N ALA A 93 -9.19 14.32 14.26
CA ALA A 93 -8.40 13.12 14.02
C ALA A 93 -6.94 13.40 14.32
N SER A 94 -6.17 12.38 14.69
CA SER A 94 -4.71 12.53 14.83
C SER A 94 -4.12 13.02 13.53
N ASN A 95 -3.38 14.13 13.58
CA ASN A 95 -2.71 14.73 12.41
C ASN A 95 -1.71 13.74 11.78
N TRP A 96 -1.12 12.86 12.58
CA TRP A 96 -0.22 11.82 12.09
C TRP A 96 -0.92 10.86 11.10
N CYS A 97 -2.20 10.54 11.33
CA CYS A 97 -2.98 9.64 10.50
C CYS A 97 -3.50 10.29 9.20
N ILE A 98 -3.35 11.60 9.03
CA ILE A 98 -3.85 12.36 7.89
C ILE A 98 -2.67 12.94 7.09
N VAL A 99 -2.72 12.80 5.78
CA VAL A 99 -1.80 13.48 4.87
C VAL A 99 -2.54 14.67 4.25
N GLY A 100 -2.14 15.89 4.61
CA GLY A 100 -2.81 17.11 4.20
C GLY A 100 -2.40 17.56 2.81
N GLY A 101 -3.34 18.03 2.00
CA GLY A 101 -3.09 18.47 0.63
C GLY A 101 -3.00 17.34 -0.38
N ALA A 102 -3.24 16.10 0.04
CA ALA A 102 -3.09 14.92 -0.79
C ALA A 102 -4.41 14.48 -1.44
N TYR A 103 -4.29 13.70 -2.50
CA TYR A 103 -5.39 12.90 -3.04
C TYR A 103 -5.07 11.41 -2.92
N VAL A 104 -6.11 10.58 -2.86
CA VAL A 104 -5.95 9.12 -2.73
C VAL A 104 -5.59 8.52 -4.09
N GLY A 105 -4.61 7.61 -4.09
CA GLY A 105 -4.25 6.81 -5.24
C GLY A 105 -4.01 5.37 -4.83
N VAL A 106 -4.05 4.47 -5.81
CA VAL A 106 -3.77 3.05 -5.60
C VAL A 106 -2.75 2.56 -6.61
N ILE A 107 -1.82 1.76 -6.12
CA ILE A 107 -0.72 1.19 -6.90
C ILE A 107 -1.24 0.09 -7.82
N GLN A 108 -1.03 0.23 -9.12
CA GLN A 108 -1.60 -0.69 -10.12
C GLN A 108 -0.74 -1.92 -10.41
N LYS A 109 0.57 -1.82 -10.17
CA LYS A 109 1.55 -2.91 -10.27
C LYS A 109 2.72 -2.60 -9.32
N THR A 110 3.47 -3.63 -8.96
CA THR A 110 4.64 -3.47 -8.08
C THR A 110 5.59 -2.41 -8.62
N THR A 111 5.99 -1.48 -7.77
CA THR A 111 6.90 -0.38 -8.15
C THR A 111 7.90 -0.08 -7.04
N LYS A 112 9.13 0.18 -7.45
CA LYS A 112 10.20 0.66 -6.57
C LYS A 112 9.89 2.07 -6.07
N ILE A 113 10.33 2.38 -4.86
CA ILE A 113 10.25 3.70 -4.26
C ILE A 113 11.62 4.36 -4.36
N TYR A 114 11.64 5.63 -4.74
CA TYR A 114 12.87 6.40 -4.92
C TYR A 114 12.96 7.51 -3.87
N LYS A 115 14.18 7.77 -3.38
CA LYS A 115 14.46 8.84 -2.42
C LYS A 115 14.37 10.23 -3.06
N ARG A 116 14.62 10.31 -4.36
CA ARG A 116 14.51 11.53 -5.18
C ARG A 116 13.76 11.16 -6.47
N PRO A 117 13.18 12.12 -7.20
CA PRO A 117 12.54 11.86 -8.49
C PRO A 117 13.58 11.58 -9.60
N ASP A 118 14.40 10.54 -9.38
CA ASP A 118 15.57 10.17 -10.15
C ASP A 118 15.72 8.64 -10.09
N LEU A 119 15.96 8.01 -11.24
CA LEU A 119 16.10 6.56 -11.37
C LEU A 119 17.32 6.02 -10.61
N LEU A 120 18.34 6.84 -10.37
CA LEU A 120 19.54 6.45 -9.62
C LEU A 120 19.35 6.54 -8.10
N ALA A 121 18.25 7.13 -7.63
CA ALA A 121 17.97 7.34 -6.22
C ALA A 121 17.06 6.26 -5.62
N GLU A 122 17.15 5.03 -6.12
CA GLU A 122 16.35 3.90 -5.66
C GLU A 122 16.50 3.63 -4.15
N SER A 123 15.41 3.22 -3.50
CA SER A 123 15.40 2.75 -2.12
C SER A 123 15.19 1.24 -2.06
N ASN A 124 15.39 0.64 -0.88
CA ASN A 124 15.14 -0.79 -0.66
C ASN A 124 13.66 -1.11 -0.43
N HIS A 125 12.76 -0.14 -0.65
CA HIS A 125 11.33 -0.31 -0.45
C HIS A 125 10.60 -0.28 -1.78
N GLN A 126 9.49 -1.02 -1.83
CA GLN A 126 8.59 -1.06 -2.97
C GLN A 126 7.14 -1.00 -2.49
N PHE A 127 6.27 -0.48 -3.35
CA PHE A 127 4.84 -0.70 -3.21
C PHE A 127 4.41 -1.92 -4.03
N GLU A 128 3.40 -2.60 -3.54
CA GLU A 128 2.75 -3.72 -4.24
C GLU A 128 1.41 -3.27 -4.82
N MET A 129 0.88 -4.07 -5.74
CA MET A 129 -0.47 -3.87 -6.28
C MET A 129 -1.50 -3.66 -5.16
N MET A 130 -2.47 -2.79 -5.43
CA MET A 130 -3.50 -2.33 -4.49
C MET A 130 -3.00 -1.57 -3.25
N ASN A 131 -1.70 -1.31 -3.08
CA ASN A 131 -1.26 -0.45 -1.98
C ASN A 131 -1.93 0.92 -2.12
N ILE A 132 -2.64 1.33 -1.08
CA ILE A 132 -3.31 2.63 -0.99
C ILE A 132 -2.27 3.65 -0.54
N VAL A 133 -2.21 4.77 -1.26
CA VAL A 133 -1.26 5.85 -0.99
C VAL A 133 -1.96 7.20 -1.01
N ALA A 134 -1.45 8.12 -0.20
CA ALA A 134 -1.72 9.54 -0.31
C ALA A 134 -0.69 10.16 -1.25
N VAL A 135 -1.13 10.75 -2.37
CA VAL A 135 -0.27 11.46 -3.30
C VAL A 135 -0.18 12.93 -2.88
N GLU A 136 1.01 13.35 -2.46
CA GLU A 136 1.27 14.66 -1.86
C GLU A 136 1.65 15.72 -2.90
N GLU A 137 2.32 15.29 -3.98
CA GLU A 137 2.94 16.19 -4.94
C GLU A 137 3.13 15.48 -6.27
N GLU A 138 3.00 16.23 -7.36
CA GLU A 138 3.38 15.80 -8.70
C GLU A 138 4.40 16.77 -9.27
N ASN A 139 5.40 16.28 -9.98
CA ASN A 139 6.34 17.11 -10.72
C ASN A 139 6.18 16.98 -12.24
N GLU A 140 6.85 17.86 -12.98
CA GLU A 140 6.77 17.93 -14.45
C GLU A 140 7.37 16.69 -15.15
N SER A 141 8.24 15.94 -14.46
CA SER A 141 8.93 14.75 -14.99
C SER A 141 8.17 13.43 -14.73
N ALA A 142 6.85 13.51 -14.57
CA ALA A 142 5.95 12.39 -14.30
C ALA A 142 6.33 11.59 -13.04
N TRP A 143 6.93 12.24 -12.05
CA TRP A 143 7.11 11.68 -10.72
C TRP A 143 6.08 12.23 -9.75
N ILE A 144 5.69 11.39 -8.82
CA ILE A 144 4.78 11.76 -7.75
C ILE A 144 5.38 11.35 -6.41
N ARG A 145 5.20 12.20 -5.41
CA ARG A 145 5.59 11.93 -4.04
C ARG A 145 4.40 11.34 -3.30
N VAL A 146 4.61 10.19 -2.67
CA VAL A 146 3.54 9.42 -2.05
C VAL A 146 3.90 9.00 -0.63
N THR A 147 2.88 8.91 0.22
CA THR A 147 2.95 8.31 1.55
C THR A 147 1.97 7.14 1.61
N GLY A 148 2.47 5.95 1.95
CA GLY A 148 1.66 4.74 2.11
C GLY A 148 1.01 4.60 3.49
N GLU A 149 0.28 3.50 3.64
CA GLU A 149 -0.36 3.07 4.88
C GLU A 149 0.61 3.14 6.09
N GLY A 150 0.16 3.77 7.18
CA GLY A 150 0.89 3.93 8.43
C GLY A 150 2.20 4.73 8.32
N ARG A 151 2.39 5.50 7.24
CA ARG A 151 3.67 6.16 6.90
C ARG A 151 4.87 5.20 6.80
N SER A 152 4.61 3.90 6.66
CA SER A 152 5.65 2.85 6.62
C SER A 152 6.54 2.95 5.38
N LYS A 153 5.98 3.46 4.28
CA LYS A 153 6.64 3.64 3.00
C LYS A 153 6.37 5.06 2.50
N LYS A 154 7.42 5.79 2.15
CA LYS A 154 7.34 7.16 1.64
C LYS A 154 8.44 7.42 0.62
N GLY A 155 8.12 8.14 -0.44
CA GLY A 155 9.10 8.56 -1.44
C GLY A 155 8.47 8.89 -2.79
N TRP A 156 9.28 8.83 -3.83
CA TRP A 156 8.89 9.14 -5.20
C TRP A 156 8.65 7.87 -6.00
N ILE A 157 7.60 7.87 -6.83
CA ILE A 157 7.31 6.82 -7.81
C ILE A 157 6.94 7.47 -9.15
N LYS A 158 6.99 6.71 -10.25
CA LYS A 158 6.45 7.21 -11.52
C LYS A 158 4.93 7.26 -11.46
N LYS A 159 4.36 8.33 -12.03
CA LYS A 159 2.92 8.61 -12.05
C LYS A 159 2.12 7.48 -12.70
N GLU A 160 2.69 6.82 -13.70
CA GLU A 160 2.07 5.68 -14.40
C GLU A 160 1.76 4.50 -13.48
N PHE A 161 2.32 4.41 -12.27
CA PHE A 161 2.04 3.30 -11.35
C PHE A 161 0.80 3.52 -10.49
N ILE A 162 0.13 4.66 -10.60
CA ILE A 162 -1.04 5.00 -9.79
C ILE A 162 -2.31 5.06 -10.64
N ARG A 163 -3.37 4.45 -10.12
CA ARG A 163 -4.75 4.72 -10.53
C ARG A 163 -5.42 5.60 -9.50
N LYS A 164 -6.27 6.49 -9.99
CA LYS A 164 -7.02 7.49 -9.19
C LYS A 164 -8.52 7.44 -9.45
N ASP A 165 -8.96 6.59 -10.37
CA ASP A 165 -10.37 6.43 -10.70
C ASP A 165 -11.10 5.88 -9.47
N LYS A 166 -12.29 6.42 -9.21
CA LYS A 166 -13.03 6.14 -7.98
C LYS A 166 -13.33 4.65 -7.85
N GLU A 167 -13.68 4.02 -8.97
CA GLU A 167 -14.00 2.61 -9.09
C GLU A 167 -12.83 1.74 -8.66
N ASP A 168 -11.62 2.05 -9.14
CA ASP A 168 -10.40 1.30 -8.83
C ASP A 168 -9.95 1.50 -7.38
N VAL A 169 -10.04 2.74 -6.88
CA VAL A 169 -9.71 3.04 -5.48
C VAL A 169 -10.64 2.27 -4.53
N VAL A 170 -11.95 2.36 -4.76
CA VAL A 170 -12.95 1.67 -3.93
C VAL A 170 -12.76 0.15 -4.00
N THR A 171 -12.56 -0.39 -5.20
CA THR A 171 -12.34 -1.83 -5.38
C THR A 171 -11.10 -2.30 -4.61
N ALA A 172 -9.97 -1.61 -4.76
CA ALA A 172 -8.74 -2.00 -4.07
C ALA A 172 -8.88 -1.95 -2.54
N VAL A 173 -9.54 -0.92 -2.00
CA VAL A 173 -9.81 -0.79 -0.56
C VAL A 173 -10.66 -1.97 -0.07
N LEU A 174 -11.80 -2.23 -0.72
CA LEU A 174 -12.74 -3.28 -0.31
C LEU A 174 -12.16 -4.68 -0.48
N LEU A 175 -11.46 -4.94 -1.59
CA LEU A 175 -10.81 -6.22 -1.85
C LEU A 175 -9.72 -6.51 -0.82
N ARG A 176 -8.85 -5.53 -0.51
CA ARG A 176 -7.85 -5.66 0.56
C ARG A 176 -8.49 -5.92 1.92
N LYS A 177 -9.56 -5.21 2.24
CA LYS A 177 -10.28 -5.38 3.50
C LYS A 177 -10.84 -6.79 3.63
N ALA A 178 -11.54 -7.27 2.60
CA ALA A 178 -12.12 -8.61 2.58
C ALA A 178 -11.06 -9.73 2.67
N LEU A 179 -9.93 -9.57 1.97
CA LEU A 179 -8.81 -10.51 2.05
C LEU A 179 -8.20 -10.52 3.46
N ARG A 180 -7.96 -9.35 4.05
CA ARG A 180 -7.42 -9.21 5.41
C ARG A 180 -8.33 -9.85 6.46
N GLU A 181 -9.63 -9.66 6.35
CA GLU A 181 -10.62 -10.27 7.26
C GLU A 181 -10.60 -11.81 7.21
N LYS A 182 -10.21 -12.38 6.06
CA LYS A 182 -10.03 -13.82 5.86
C LYS A 182 -8.61 -14.31 6.17
N GLY A 183 -7.68 -13.43 6.54
CA GLY A 183 -6.26 -13.78 6.70
C GLY A 183 -5.58 -14.18 5.37
N LYS A 184 -6.08 -13.67 4.25
CA LYS A 184 -5.65 -13.98 2.90
C LYS A 184 -4.97 -12.77 2.24
N THR A 185 -4.33 -13.05 1.12
CA THR A 185 -3.72 -12.14 0.17
C THR A 185 -4.20 -12.52 -1.23
N VAL A 186 -3.92 -11.68 -2.22
CA VAL A 186 -4.20 -12.00 -3.62
C VAL A 186 -3.51 -13.29 -4.08
N ASN A 187 -2.37 -13.65 -3.48
CA ASN A 187 -1.55 -14.75 -3.96
C ASN A 187 -1.84 -16.09 -3.26
N ASN A 188 -2.70 -16.13 -2.24
CA ASN A 188 -2.99 -17.36 -1.48
C ASN A 188 -4.49 -17.59 -1.21
N ALA A 189 -5.36 -16.75 -1.75
CA ALA A 189 -6.78 -17.04 -1.81
C ALA A 189 -7.04 -18.06 -2.93
N SER A 190 -7.94 -19.02 -2.71
CA SER A 190 -8.39 -19.91 -3.79
C SER A 190 -9.23 -19.12 -4.80
N ARG A 191 -9.44 -19.71 -5.98
CA ARG A 191 -10.31 -19.14 -7.00
C ARG A 191 -11.71 -18.88 -6.47
N GLU A 192 -12.33 -19.86 -5.81
CA GLU A 192 -13.68 -19.76 -5.26
C GLU A 192 -13.77 -18.68 -4.16
N GLU A 193 -12.73 -18.56 -3.32
CA GLU A 193 -12.65 -17.50 -2.33
C GLU A 193 -12.61 -16.12 -2.99
N MET A 194 -11.85 -15.98 -4.07
CA MET A 194 -11.72 -14.73 -4.81
C MET A 194 -13.02 -14.35 -5.52
N GLU A 195 -13.65 -15.30 -6.22
CA GLU A 195 -14.96 -15.11 -6.88
C GLU A 195 -16.05 -14.70 -5.86
N ALA A 196 -16.05 -15.32 -4.68
CA ALA A 196 -16.98 -14.98 -3.60
C ALA A 196 -16.74 -13.58 -3.00
N ILE A 197 -15.53 -13.05 -3.06
CA ILE A 197 -15.22 -11.66 -2.66
C ILE A 197 -15.62 -10.70 -3.78
N VAL A 198 -15.17 -10.96 -5.01
CA VAL A 198 -15.37 -10.11 -6.19
C VAL A 198 -16.85 -9.93 -6.50
N SER A 199 -17.66 -10.98 -6.41
CA SER A 199 -19.12 -10.92 -6.64
C SER A 199 -19.85 -9.94 -5.71
N LYS A 200 -19.27 -9.58 -4.57
CA LYS A 200 -19.83 -8.61 -3.61
C LYS A 200 -19.32 -7.19 -3.81
N LEU A 201 -18.33 -6.98 -4.68
CA LEU A 201 -17.77 -5.65 -4.94
C LEU A 201 -18.72 -4.82 -5.82
N PRO A 202 -18.76 -3.50 -5.61
CA PRO A 202 -19.63 -2.60 -6.37
C PRO A 202 -19.19 -2.41 -7.84
N TYR A 203 -17.92 -2.69 -8.16
CA TYR A 203 -17.34 -2.49 -9.49
C TYR A 203 -16.61 -3.75 -9.94
N GLN A 204 -17.38 -4.71 -10.47
CA GLN A 204 -16.87 -6.00 -10.91
C GLN A 204 -15.97 -5.89 -12.15
N ASP A 205 -16.17 -4.88 -13.00
CA ASP A 205 -15.35 -4.69 -14.21
C ASP A 205 -14.12 -3.77 -13.97
N SER A 206 -13.81 -3.46 -12.71
CA SER A 206 -12.69 -2.57 -12.37
C SER A 206 -11.35 -3.19 -12.75
N TYR A 207 -10.32 -2.34 -12.90
CA TYR A 207 -8.98 -2.79 -13.27
C TYR A 207 -8.47 -3.89 -12.33
N PHE A 208 -8.64 -3.71 -11.01
CA PHE A 208 -8.12 -4.66 -10.03
C PHE A 208 -8.88 -5.98 -10.00
N VAL A 209 -10.17 -6.01 -10.29
CA VAL A 209 -10.89 -7.28 -10.42
C VAL A 209 -10.33 -8.07 -11.60
N ASN A 210 -10.25 -7.44 -12.78
CA ASN A 210 -9.74 -8.09 -13.98
C ASN A 210 -8.31 -8.62 -13.79
N GLN A 211 -7.42 -7.81 -13.19
CA GLN A 211 -6.03 -8.22 -12.92
C GLN A 211 -5.91 -9.36 -11.90
N VAL A 212 -6.82 -9.47 -10.95
CA VAL A 212 -6.77 -10.53 -9.94
C VAL A 212 -7.40 -11.81 -10.48
N MET A 213 -8.51 -11.70 -11.23
CA MET A 213 -9.21 -12.85 -11.80
C MET A 213 -8.44 -13.51 -12.95
N SER A 214 -7.72 -12.73 -13.77
CA SER A 214 -6.92 -13.28 -14.88
C SER A 214 -5.88 -14.30 -14.42
N LYS A 215 -5.41 -14.21 -13.17
CA LYS A 215 -4.46 -15.19 -12.59
C LYS A 215 -5.02 -16.61 -12.52
N TYR A 216 -6.35 -16.76 -12.46
CA TYR A 216 -7.02 -18.06 -12.34
C TYR A 216 -7.55 -18.56 -13.69
N GLU A 217 -7.41 -17.77 -14.76
CA GLU A 217 -7.75 -18.19 -16.14
C GLU A 217 -6.59 -18.96 -16.79
N GLU A 218 -5.35 -18.64 -16.43
CA GLU A 218 -4.14 -19.28 -16.97
C GLU A 218 -3.90 -20.70 -16.42
N GLU A 219 -4.44 -21.06 -15.24
CA GLU A 219 -4.28 -22.39 -14.63
C GLU A 219 -5.09 -23.52 -15.32
N VAL A 220 -5.98 -23.20 -16.27
CA VAL A 220 -6.87 -24.20 -16.89
C VAL A 220 -6.21 -24.92 -18.09
N TYR A 221 -5.04 -24.47 -18.57
CA TYR A 221 -4.44 -24.98 -19.82
C TYR A 221 -3.27 -25.95 -19.66
N GLU A 222 -2.80 -26.25 -18.44
CA GLU A 222 -1.66 -27.17 -18.24
C GLU A 222 -2.04 -28.63 -17.91
N ASP A 223 -3.31 -28.95 -17.65
CA ASP A 223 -3.75 -30.31 -17.27
C ASP A 223 -4.39 -31.14 -18.42
N GLU A 224 -4.44 -30.63 -19.66
CA GLU A 224 -5.00 -31.36 -20.82
C GLU A 224 -3.97 -31.67 -21.93
N VAL A 225 -2.84 -32.35 -21.63
CA VAL A 225 -2.04 -33.14 -22.62
C VAL A 225 -1.07 -34.06 -21.84
N TYR A 226 -1.00 -35.39 -21.91
CA TYR A 226 -1.31 -36.42 -22.93
C TYR A 226 -1.75 -37.72 -22.21
N GLU A 227 -2.89 -38.31 -22.57
CA GLU A 227 -3.11 -39.76 -22.41
C GLU A 227 -2.78 -40.46 -23.74
N ASP A 228 -1.86 -41.42 -23.62
CA ASP A 228 -1.69 -42.66 -24.39
C ASP A 228 -1.38 -42.66 -25.89
N GLU A 229 -0.14 -43.06 -26.21
CA GLU A 229 0.06 -44.17 -27.16
C GLU A 229 0.94 -45.24 -26.48
N GLU A 230 0.30 -46.28 -25.93
CA GLU A 230 0.98 -47.53 -25.57
C GLU A 230 1.52 -48.18 -26.86
N VAL A 231 2.84 -48.17 -26.99
CA VAL A 231 3.56 -48.95 -28.01
C VAL A 231 3.52 -50.42 -27.57
N ILE A 232 2.63 -51.21 -28.18
CA ILE A 232 2.68 -52.67 -28.10
C ILE A 232 3.90 -53.11 -28.92
N VAL A 233 4.99 -53.49 -28.22
CA VAL A 233 6.14 -54.16 -28.82
C VAL A 233 5.83 -55.66 -28.88
N ASP A 234 5.62 -56.16 -30.09
CA ASP A 234 5.51 -57.59 -30.38
C ASP A 234 6.91 -58.21 -30.36
N GLU A 235 7.25 -58.90 -29.27
CA GLU A 235 8.42 -59.76 -29.19
C GLU A 235 8.13 -61.09 -29.89
N SER A 236 8.56 -61.22 -31.14
CA SER A 236 8.82 -62.53 -31.73
C SER A 236 10.33 -62.68 -31.96
N GLU A 237 11.01 -63.24 -30.97
CA GLU A 237 12.23 -64.00 -31.20
C GLU A 237 11.85 -65.23 -32.03
N ASP A 238 12.39 -65.36 -33.24
CA ASP A 238 12.75 -66.72 -33.66
C ASP A 238 14.03 -66.74 -34.51
N SER A 239 14.87 -67.65 -34.05
CA SER A 239 16.17 -68.07 -34.53
C SER A 239 16.16 -68.52 -36.00
N PHE A 240 17.21 -68.19 -36.76
CA PHE A 240 17.71 -69.15 -37.75
C PHE A 240 19.20 -68.97 -38.04
N GLU A 241 19.89 -70.11 -38.01
CA GLU A 241 21.33 -70.30 -38.08
C GLU A 241 21.93 -70.10 -39.49
N ALA A 242 23.25 -70.03 -39.48
CA ALA A 242 24.15 -69.93 -40.61
C ALA A 242 24.11 -71.12 -41.58
N GLU A 243 24.33 -70.84 -42.87
CA GLU A 243 25.42 -71.39 -43.69
C GLU A 243 25.68 -70.49 -44.92
#